data_AF-A0A1I1X4W7-F1
#
_entry.id   AF-A0A1I1X4W7-F1
#
_cell.length_a   1.000
_cell.length_b   1.000
_cell.length_c   1.000
_cell.angle_alpha   90.00
_cell.angle_beta   90.00
_cell.angle_gamma   90.00
#
_symmetry.space_group_name_H-M   'P 1'
#
loop_
_entity.id
_entity.type
_entity.pdbx_description
1 polymer ?
#
loop_
_entity_poly.entity_id
_entity_poly.type
_entity_poly.pdbx_seq_one_letter_code
_entity_poly.pdbx_strand_id
1 'polypeptide(L)'
;MTENAHFAPRNQAPHPQQYAAPRSAPYPLPPVARGRAHAQSGQRGWGQPLPQGSQVPPARTERPRTEPDRTLPGRTDRTDRTDRKGGFAMSGDIRSLVLLAATLATGLMAGLYFAFSVAVMPGLGASDDRTLIEAMQRINVAILNGWFSLAFGGALVLGGVAAALHWRGDGRAALPWIIAGVVLYAASLIVTMGFNVPLNDKLAAAGDPSKIHDPAAVREQFQSAWLRWNVARVLTTTAALGCLAWALRLGRG
;
A
#
# COMPACT_ATOMS: atom_id res chain seq x y z
N MET A 1 -0.74 79.75 26.86
CA MET A 1 -1.61 80.63 26.07
C MET A 1 -0.86 81.02 24.80
N THR A 2 -1.08 80.31 23.70
CA THR A 2 -1.69 80.80 22.44
C THR A 2 -1.45 79.75 21.35
N GLU A 3 -2.59 79.23 20.92
CA GLU A 3 -2.92 78.39 19.79
C GLU A 3 -2.49 79.04 18.46
N ASN A 4 -2.05 78.24 17.48
CA ASN A 4 -2.58 78.34 16.11
C ASN A 4 -2.14 77.14 15.28
N ALA A 5 -3.11 76.25 15.07
CA ALA A 5 -3.05 75.12 14.17
C ALA A 5 -3.07 75.59 12.71
N HIS A 6 -2.16 75.06 11.89
CA HIS A 6 -2.23 75.20 10.44
C HIS A 6 -2.77 73.90 9.84
N PHE A 7 -3.97 74.04 9.25
CA PHE A 7 -4.73 73.04 8.52
C PHE A 7 -4.10 72.88 7.12
N ALA A 8 -3.69 71.67 6.76
CA ALA A 8 -3.31 71.34 5.38
C ALA A 8 -4.18 70.16 4.89
N PRO A 9 -4.72 70.21 3.66
CA PRO A 9 -5.79 69.31 3.23
C PRO A 9 -5.30 67.90 2.86
N ARG A 10 -6.19 66.94 3.13
CA ARG A 10 -6.12 65.51 2.76
C ARG A 10 -5.80 65.34 1.28
N ASN A 11 -4.70 64.66 0.98
CA ASN A 11 -4.43 64.14 -0.36
C ASN A 11 -5.35 62.94 -0.60
N GLN A 12 -6.21 63.05 -1.59
CA GLN A 12 -7.17 62.04 -2.03
C GLN A 12 -6.42 60.83 -2.60
N ALA A 13 -6.79 59.64 -2.15
CA ALA A 13 -6.37 58.38 -2.75
C ALA A 13 -6.98 58.25 -4.16
N PRO A 14 -6.24 57.78 -5.18
CA PRO A 14 -6.84 57.47 -6.47
C PRO A 14 -7.79 56.26 -6.33
N HIS A 15 -9.00 56.42 -6.86
CA HIS A 15 -10.00 55.36 -7.01
C HIS A 15 -9.43 54.15 -7.76
N PRO A 16 -9.78 52.90 -7.38
CA PRO A 16 -9.35 51.71 -8.11
C PRO A 16 -10.02 51.69 -9.49
N GLN A 17 -9.21 51.74 -10.54
CA GLN A 17 -9.67 51.41 -11.89
C GLN A 17 -10.10 49.94 -11.91
N GLN A 18 -11.38 49.72 -12.20
CA GLN A 18 -11.96 48.41 -12.48
C GLN A 18 -11.26 47.83 -13.72
N TYR A 19 -10.33 46.90 -13.52
CA TYR A 19 -9.83 46.06 -14.60
C TYR A 19 -10.96 45.13 -15.05
N ALA A 20 -11.63 45.51 -16.14
CA ALA A 20 -12.55 44.63 -16.85
C ALA A 20 -11.75 43.46 -17.45
N ALA A 21 -12.04 42.24 -17.00
CA ALA A 21 -11.49 41.03 -17.58
C ALA A 21 -11.96 40.88 -19.04
N PRO A 22 -11.06 40.58 -20.01
CA PRO A 22 -11.50 40.26 -21.36
C PRO A 22 -12.30 38.95 -21.35
N ARG A 23 -13.55 39.01 -21.83
CA ARG A 23 -14.41 37.84 -22.05
C ARG A 23 -13.70 36.89 -23.02
N SER A 24 -13.24 35.75 -22.55
CA SER A 24 -12.74 34.66 -23.39
C SER A 24 -13.87 34.13 -24.26
N ALA A 25 -13.79 34.38 -25.57
CA ALA A 25 -14.62 33.70 -26.55
C ALA A 25 -14.27 32.20 -26.59
N PRO A 26 -15.25 31.29 -26.67
CA PRO A 26 -14.97 29.86 -26.76
C PRO A 26 -14.30 29.52 -28.10
N TYR A 27 -13.19 28.80 -28.03
CA TYR A 27 -12.49 28.23 -29.21
C TYR A 27 -13.44 27.29 -29.99
N PRO A 28 -13.56 27.42 -31.32
CA PRO A 28 -14.28 26.44 -32.12
C PRO A 28 -13.44 25.15 -32.26
N LEU A 29 -14.03 24.02 -31.90
CA LEU A 29 -13.42 22.70 -32.08
C LEU A 29 -13.32 22.35 -33.59
N PRO A 30 -12.21 21.73 -34.05
CA PRO A 30 -12.12 21.22 -35.41
C PRO A 30 -13.06 20.00 -35.63
N PRO A 31 -13.55 19.79 -36.87
CA PRO A 31 -14.50 18.71 -37.15
C PRO A 31 -13.85 17.33 -37.01
N VAL A 32 -14.55 16.44 -36.29
CA VAL A 32 -14.20 15.03 -36.15
C VAL A 32 -14.41 14.32 -37.49
N ALA A 33 -13.31 13.89 -38.12
CA ALA A 33 -13.37 13.04 -39.30
C ALA A 33 -13.91 11.65 -38.92
N ARG A 34 -15.08 11.28 -39.46
CA ARG A 34 -15.60 9.91 -39.42
C ARG A 34 -14.80 9.05 -40.42
N GLY A 35 -13.92 8.21 -39.90
CA GLY A 35 -13.27 7.11 -40.64
C GLY A 35 -13.75 5.76 -40.11
N ARG A 36 -14.22 4.90 -41.02
CA ARG A 36 -14.90 3.63 -40.77
C ARG A 36 -13.97 2.52 -40.23
N ALA A 37 -14.53 1.77 -39.27
CA ALA A 37 -14.48 0.31 -39.06
C ALA A 37 -13.19 -0.47 -39.38
N HIS A 38 -12.56 -0.99 -38.32
CA HIS A 38 -12.03 -2.35 -38.31
C HIS A 38 -12.45 -3.05 -37.01
N ALA A 39 -13.00 -4.26 -37.18
CA ALA A 39 -13.63 -5.07 -36.16
C ALA A 39 -12.63 -5.96 -35.40
N GLN A 40 -12.98 -6.19 -34.13
CA GLN A 40 -12.71 -7.36 -33.28
C GLN A 40 -11.26 -7.70 -32.86
N SER A 41 -10.97 -7.50 -31.57
CA SER A 41 -10.82 -8.62 -30.62
C SER A 41 -10.72 -8.14 -29.16
N GLY A 42 -11.56 -8.71 -28.29
CA GLY A 42 -11.10 -9.15 -26.96
C GLY A 42 -11.21 -8.22 -25.73
N GLN A 43 -12.27 -7.43 -25.56
CA GLN A 43 -12.66 -6.99 -24.20
C GLN A 43 -13.69 -7.97 -23.62
N ARG A 44 -13.26 -8.89 -22.77
CA ARG A 44 -14.16 -9.70 -21.93
C ARG A 44 -14.26 -9.04 -20.56
N GLY A 45 -15.40 -8.38 -20.33
CA GLY A 45 -15.77 -7.80 -19.06
C GLY A 45 -16.04 -8.85 -17.98
N TRP A 46 -15.66 -8.51 -16.75
CA TRP A 46 -16.02 -9.21 -15.53
C TRP A 46 -17.55 -9.16 -15.34
N GLY A 47 -18.22 -10.32 -15.28
CA GLY A 47 -19.63 -10.40 -14.86
C GLY A 47 -20.57 -11.22 -15.74
N GLN A 48 -20.23 -12.46 -16.10
CA GLN A 48 -21.20 -13.40 -16.69
C GLN A 48 -21.39 -14.60 -15.73
N PRO A 49 -22.64 -14.94 -15.34
CA PRO A 49 -22.90 -16.12 -14.51
C PRO A 49 -22.64 -17.42 -15.28
N LEU A 50 -22.15 -18.45 -14.59
CA LEU A 50 -21.95 -19.79 -15.14
C LEU A 50 -23.29 -20.47 -15.51
N PRO A 51 -23.39 -21.20 -16.63
CA PRO A 51 -24.58 -21.98 -16.95
C PRO A 51 -24.72 -23.19 -16.01
N GLN A 52 -25.90 -23.33 -15.40
CA GLN A 52 -26.34 -24.55 -14.72
C GLN A 52 -26.66 -25.62 -15.78
N GLY A 53 -26.06 -26.79 -15.63
CA GLY A 53 -26.29 -27.96 -16.47
C GLY A 53 -26.29 -29.22 -15.62
N SER A 54 -27.45 -29.54 -15.06
CA SER A 54 -27.77 -30.77 -14.36
C SER A 54 -27.87 -31.92 -15.34
N GLN A 55 -27.21 -33.06 -15.08
CA GLN A 55 -27.71 -34.39 -15.43
C GLN A 55 -26.90 -35.49 -14.72
N VAL A 56 -27.52 -36.10 -13.71
CA VAL A 56 -27.09 -37.29 -13.00
C VAL A 56 -27.82 -38.50 -13.60
N PRO A 57 -27.14 -39.56 -14.07
CA PRO A 57 -27.80 -40.81 -14.45
C PRO A 57 -28.12 -41.70 -13.23
N PRO A 58 -29.16 -42.56 -13.31
CA PRO A 58 -29.81 -43.15 -12.15
C PRO A 58 -29.10 -44.36 -11.52
N ALA A 59 -29.44 -44.57 -10.26
CA ALA A 59 -29.02 -45.65 -9.38
C ALA A 59 -29.39 -47.04 -9.93
N ARG A 60 -28.46 -48.00 -9.81
CA ARG A 60 -28.70 -49.41 -10.04
C ARG A 60 -29.12 -50.09 -8.73
N THR A 61 -30.30 -50.72 -8.78
CA THR A 61 -30.96 -51.47 -7.72
C THR A 61 -30.31 -52.84 -7.55
N GLU A 62 -29.77 -53.15 -6.37
CA GLU A 62 -29.58 -54.54 -5.92
C GLU A 62 -30.22 -54.72 -4.54
N ARG A 63 -30.99 -55.80 -4.41
CA ARG A 63 -31.82 -56.17 -3.26
C ARG A 63 -31.18 -57.38 -2.52
N PRO A 64 -31.69 -57.81 -1.36
CA PRO A 64 -30.97 -57.89 -0.08
C PRO A 64 -30.35 -59.26 0.22
N ARG A 65 -29.35 -59.30 1.12
CA ARG A 65 -28.99 -60.50 1.88
C ARG A 65 -29.15 -60.26 3.38
N THR A 66 -29.80 -61.22 3.99
CA THR A 66 -30.21 -61.37 5.38
C THR A 66 -29.05 -61.60 6.36
N GLU A 67 -29.26 -61.06 7.56
CA GLU A 67 -28.59 -61.17 8.89
C GLU A 67 -28.27 -62.61 9.37
N PRO A 68 -27.50 -62.86 10.49
CA PRO A 68 -27.75 -62.28 11.83
C PRO A 68 -26.54 -61.94 12.75
N ASP A 69 -26.81 -60.95 13.62
CA ASP A 69 -26.54 -60.85 15.07
C ASP A 69 -25.25 -61.45 15.68
N ARG A 70 -24.36 -60.57 16.16
CA ARG A 70 -23.44 -60.82 17.27
C ARG A 70 -23.20 -59.55 18.11
N THR A 71 -24.01 -59.41 19.17
CA THR A 71 -23.58 -59.12 20.55
C THR A 71 -22.41 -58.12 20.80
N LEU A 72 -22.76 -56.94 21.32
CA LEU A 72 -21.90 -56.11 22.19
C LEU A 72 -22.17 -56.51 23.66
N PRO A 73 -21.17 -56.51 24.56
CA PRO A 73 -20.79 -55.26 25.24
C PRO A 73 -19.31 -55.14 25.67
N GLY A 74 -18.80 -53.91 25.72
CA GLY A 74 -17.46 -53.62 26.24
C GLY A 74 -17.21 -52.14 26.40
N ARG A 75 -17.91 -51.51 27.34
CA ARG A 75 -17.65 -50.14 27.81
C ARG A 75 -16.49 -50.18 28.80
N THR A 76 -15.32 -49.67 28.41
CA THR A 76 -14.27 -49.24 29.36
C THR A 76 -13.62 -47.93 28.89
N ASP A 77 -13.58 -46.99 29.83
CA ASP A 77 -12.74 -45.80 29.92
C ASP A 77 -12.71 -44.78 28.79
N ARG A 78 -13.78 -43.97 28.78
CA ARG A 78 -13.65 -42.53 28.55
C ARG A 78 -13.28 -41.86 29.87
N THR A 79 -12.00 -41.86 30.21
CA THR A 79 -11.45 -40.94 31.22
C THR A 79 -10.27 -40.20 30.62
N ASP A 80 -10.48 -38.89 30.49
CA ASP A 80 -9.47 -37.85 30.65
C ASP A 80 -8.34 -37.76 29.60
N ARG A 81 -8.68 -37.18 28.44
CA ARG A 81 -7.70 -36.69 27.47
C ARG A 81 -8.12 -35.37 26.84
N THR A 82 -8.56 -34.40 27.64
CA THR A 82 -8.90 -33.05 27.16
C THR A 82 -8.00 -31.93 27.65
N ASP A 83 -7.17 -32.11 28.68
CA ASP A 83 -6.49 -30.95 29.29
C ASP A 83 -5.01 -30.71 28.93
N ARG A 84 -4.46 -31.43 27.94
CA ARG A 84 -3.06 -31.20 27.47
C ARG A 84 -2.90 -30.63 26.05
N LYS A 85 -4.00 -30.29 25.35
CA LYS A 85 -3.92 -29.71 24.00
C LYS A 85 -3.90 -28.18 23.97
N GLY A 86 -4.32 -27.51 25.04
CA GLY A 86 -4.45 -26.04 25.07
C GLY A 86 -3.13 -25.27 25.02
N GLY A 87 -2.06 -25.76 25.68
CA GLY A 87 -0.78 -25.05 25.77
C GLY A 87 0.09 -25.13 24.51
N PHE A 88 0.03 -26.24 23.77
CA PHE A 88 0.80 -26.45 22.55
C PHE A 88 0.11 -25.86 21.31
N ALA A 89 -1.23 -25.88 21.26
CA ALA A 89 -2.01 -25.30 20.17
C ALA A 89 -1.94 -23.76 20.14
N MET A 90 -2.12 -23.09 21.29
CA MET A 90 -2.04 -21.62 21.36
C MET A 90 -0.70 -21.05 20.87
N SER A 91 0.40 -21.75 21.13
CA SER A 91 1.75 -21.29 20.78
C SER A 91 2.01 -21.38 19.26
N GLY A 92 1.43 -22.37 18.57
CA GLY A 92 1.45 -22.48 17.11
C GLY A 92 0.57 -21.42 16.44
N ASP A 93 -0.58 -21.13 17.06
CA ASP A 93 -1.52 -20.11 16.58
C ASP A 93 -0.92 -18.71 16.68
N ILE A 94 -0.33 -18.32 17.82
CA ILE A 94 0.24 -16.98 17.99
C ILE A 94 1.42 -16.72 17.06
N ARG A 95 2.30 -17.71 16.86
CA ARG A 95 3.43 -17.64 15.93
C ARG A 95 2.95 -17.35 14.51
N SER A 96 1.92 -18.06 14.06
CA SER A 96 1.34 -17.91 12.72
C SER A 96 0.63 -16.57 12.56
N LEU A 97 -0.09 -16.12 13.58
CA LEU A 97 -0.77 -14.81 13.59
C LEU A 97 0.23 -13.65 13.51
N VAL A 98 1.32 -13.70 14.28
CA VAL A 98 2.36 -12.66 14.24
C VAL A 98 3.05 -12.62 12.87
N LEU A 99 3.39 -13.79 12.31
CA LEU A 99 3.99 -13.85 10.97
C LEU A 99 3.02 -13.35 9.89
N LEU A 100 1.73 -13.66 10.00
CA LEU A 100 0.70 -13.14 9.11
C LEU A 100 0.60 -11.61 9.22
N ALA A 101 0.55 -11.08 10.44
CA ALA A 101 0.52 -9.64 10.68
C ALA A 101 1.77 -8.93 10.11
N ALA A 102 2.96 -9.51 10.31
CA ALA A 102 4.22 -9.01 9.71
C ALA A 102 4.15 -8.98 8.17
N THR A 103 3.62 -10.05 7.57
CA THR A 103 3.44 -10.19 6.13
C THR A 103 2.48 -9.13 5.59
N LEU A 104 1.33 -8.93 6.25
CA LEU A 104 0.34 -7.92 5.85
C LEU A 104 0.88 -6.50 5.96
N ALA A 105 1.55 -6.16 7.07
CA ALA A 105 2.17 -4.85 7.25
C ALA A 105 3.26 -4.59 6.19
N THR A 106 4.09 -5.60 5.90
CA THR A 106 5.08 -5.54 4.81
C THR A 106 4.42 -5.36 3.44
N GLY A 107 3.31 -6.05 3.19
CA GLY A 107 2.54 -5.95 1.96
C GLY A 107 1.90 -4.57 1.75
N LEU A 108 1.36 -3.96 2.80
CA LEU A 108 0.86 -2.58 2.76
C LEU A 108 1.97 -1.61 2.34
N MET A 109 3.17 -1.80 2.89
CA MET A 109 4.32 -0.96 2.57
C MET A 109 4.85 -1.17 1.15
N ALA A 110 4.95 -2.43 0.70
CA ALA A 110 5.30 -2.75 -0.68
C ALA A 110 4.30 -2.16 -1.67
N GLY A 111 3.00 -2.30 -1.40
CA GLY A 111 1.92 -1.73 -2.21
C GLY A 111 1.98 -0.21 -2.26
N LEU A 112 2.20 0.45 -1.13
CA LEU A 112 2.36 1.91 -1.05
C LEU A 112 3.51 2.38 -1.94
N TYR A 113 4.72 1.82 -1.79
CA TYR A 113 5.86 2.22 -2.61
C TYR A 113 5.63 1.92 -4.09
N PHE A 114 5.01 0.79 -4.41
CA PHE A 114 4.70 0.40 -5.77
C PHE A 114 3.72 1.37 -6.43
N ALA A 115 2.64 1.72 -5.73
CA ALA A 115 1.65 2.69 -6.20
C ALA A 115 2.28 4.05 -6.51
N PHE A 116 3.27 4.49 -5.70
CA PHE A 116 4.01 5.71 -6.00
C PHE A 116 4.80 5.62 -7.30
N SER A 117 5.46 4.50 -7.56
CA SER A 117 6.24 4.30 -8.79
C SER A 117 5.37 4.21 -10.05
N VAL A 118 4.22 3.53 -9.99
CA VAL A 118 3.45 3.19 -11.20
C VAL A 118 2.25 4.09 -11.48
N ALA A 119 1.76 4.82 -10.47
CA ALA A 119 0.56 5.65 -10.61
C ALA A 119 0.79 7.09 -10.14
N VAL A 120 1.21 7.29 -8.89
CA VAL A 120 1.28 8.65 -8.29
C VAL A 120 2.32 9.51 -8.98
N MET A 121 3.58 9.06 -9.03
CA MET A 121 4.65 9.86 -9.63
C MET A 121 4.49 10.05 -11.15
N PRO A 122 4.03 9.05 -11.92
CA PRO A 122 3.66 9.26 -13.32
C PRO A 122 2.51 10.26 -13.50
N GLY A 123 1.46 10.18 -12.68
CA GLY A 123 0.33 11.11 -12.74
C GLY A 123 0.72 12.54 -12.40
N LEU A 124 1.46 12.75 -11.31
CA LEU A 124 2.05 14.05 -10.98
C LEU A 124 3.06 14.49 -12.04
N GLY A 125 3.76 13.55 -12.65
CA GLY A 125 4.70 13.76 -13.73
C GLY A 125 4.08 14.42 -14.96
N ALA A 126 2.79 14.18 -15.21
CA ALA A 126 2.03 14.81 -16.29
C ALA A 126 1.52 16.21 -15.95
N SER A 127 1.71 16.68 -14.71
CA SER A 127 1.34 18.02 -14.26
C SER A 127 2.52 19.00 -14.41
N ASP A 128 2.25 20.30 -14.26
CA ASP A 128 3.29 21.32 -14.19
C ASP A 128 4.16 21.18 -12.92
N ASP A 129 5.33 21.84 -12.93
CA ASP A 129 6.35 21.67 -11.90
C ASP A 129 5.90 22.13 -10.51
N ARG A 130 5.15 23.22 -10.43
CA ARG A 130 4.67 23.75 -9.15
C ARG A 130 3.64 22.80 -8.54
N THR A 131 2.72 22.29 -9.37
CA THR A 131 1.73 21.30 -8.94
C THR A 131 2.38 20.04 -8.37
N LEU A 132 3.42 19.51 -9.02
CA LEU A 132 4.15 18.35 -8.50
C LEU A 132 4.82 18.64 -7.15
N ILE A 133 5.54 19.77 -7.05
CA ILE A 133 6.24 20.17 -5.82
C ILE A 133 5.24 20.34 -4.67
N GLU A 134 4.16 21.08 -4.90
CA GLU A 134 3.10 21.32 -3.90
C GLU A 134 2.46 20.01 -3.44
N ALA A 135 2.09 19.13 -4.38
CA ALA A 135 1.50 17.84 -4.06
C ALA A 135 2.45 16.98 -3.23
N MET A 136 3.72 16.88 -3.63
CA MET A 136 4.71 16.08 -2.92
C MET A 136 5.04 16.64 -1.53
N GLN A 137 5.16 17.97 -1.38
CA GLN A 137 5.31 18.59 -0.06
C GLN A 137 4.13 18.25 0.87
N ARG A 138 2.89 18.36 0.38
CA ARG A 138 1.69 18.02 1.16
C ARG A 138 1.61 16.54 1.51
N ILE A 139 1.91 15.66 0.55
CA ILE A 139 1.95 14.20 0.77
C ILE A 139 2.99 13.85 1.84
N ASN A 140 4.18 14.44 1.78
CA ASN A 140 5.26 14.17 2.74
C ASN A 140 4.89 14.55 4.19
N VAL A 141 4.02 15.54 4.37
CA VAL A 141 3.46 15.87 5.69
C VAL A 141 2.32 14.93 6.05
N ALA A 142 1.37 14.70 5.13
CA ALA A 142 0.19 13.88 5.39
C ALA A 142 0.50 12.41 5.70
N ILE A 143 1.59 11.87 5.14
CA ILE A 143 2.01 10.49 5.36
C ILE A 143 2.49 10.24 6.79
N LEU A 144 2.90 11.27 7.53
CA LEU A 144 3.36 11.16 8.92
C LEU A 144 2.18 11.10 9.90
N ASN A 145 1.40 10.03 9.79
CA ASN A 145 0.24 9.75 10.63
C ASN A 145 0.36 8.39 11.32
N GLY A 146 -0.47 8.16 12.35
CA GLY A 146 -0.41 6.95 13.17
C GLY A 146 -0.61 5.64 12.40
N TRP A 147 -1.45 5.63 11.34
CA TRP A 147 -1.67 4.43 10.52
C TRP A 147 -0.44 4.06 9.70
N PHE A 148 0.23 5.06 9.12
CA PHE A 148 1.50 4.85 8.44
C PHE A 148 2.56 4.38 9.43
N SER A 149 2.72 5.03 10.60
CA SER A 149 3.68 4.62 11.62
C SER A 149 3.46 3.18 12.09
N LEU A 150 2.19 2.77 12.25
CA LEU A 150 1.82 1.41 12.60
C LEU A 150 2.23 0.40 11.53
N ALA A 151 1.95 0.68 10.25
CA ALA A 151 2.33 -0.23 9.16
C ALA A 151 3.86 -0.26 8.95
N PHE A 152 4.50 0.91 8.91
CA PHE A 152 5.93 1.10 8.63
C PHE A 152 6.81 0.56 9.76
N GLY A 153 6.58 0.98 11.00
CA GLY A 153 7.32 0.49 12.16
C GLY A 153 6.90 -0.92 12.56
N GLY A 154 5.58 -1.19 12.52
CA GLY A 154 5.03 -2.48 12.91
C GLY A 154 5.50 -3.63 12.04
N ALA A 155 5.72 -3.44 10.74
CA ALA A 155 6.29 -4.47 9.88
C ALA A 155 7.66 -4.97 10.39
N LEU A 156 8.55 -4.06 10.78
CA LEU A 156 9.87 -4.44 11.33
C LEU A 156 9.73 -5.13 12.69
N VAL A 157 8.94 -4.54 13.60
CA VAL A 157 8.75 -5.09 14.96
C VAL A 157 8.13 -6.48 14.90
N LEU A 158 7.03 -6.65 14.15
CA LEU A 158 6.35 -7.93 13.98
C LEU A 158 7.25 -8.95 13.30
N GLY A 159 8.05 -8.55 12.31
CA GLY A 159 9.04 -9.42 11.68
C GLY A 159 10.10 -9.91 12.67
N GLY A 160 10.61 -9.03 13.53
CA GLY A 160 11.56 -9.40 14.60
C GLY A 160 10.94 -10.34 15.63
N VAL A 161 9.71 -10.07 16.07
CA VAL A 161 8.98 -10.96 16.99
C VAL A 161 8.71 -12.31 16.31
N ALA A 162 8.31 -12.33 15.04
CA ALA A 162 8.14 -13.57 14.28
C ALA A 162 9.44 -14.38 14.23
N ALA A 163 10.59 -13.74 13.98
CA ALA A 163 11.88 -14.43 13.97
C ALA A 163 12.21 -15.04 15.34
N ALA A 164 12.00 -14.30 16.43
CA ALA A 164 12.21 -14.79 17.79
C ALA A 164 11.31 -16.00 18.11
N LEU A 165 10.02 -15.93 17.75
CA LEU A 165 9.06 -17.02 17.97
C LEU A 165 9.39 -18.28 17.15
N HIS A 166 10.10 -18.16 16.02
CA HIS A 166 10.50 -19.28 15.16
C HIS A 166 11.93 -19.79 15.43
N TRP A 167 12.63 -19.27 16.43
CA TRP A 167 14.04 -19.61 16.69
C TRP A 167 14.27 -21.09 17.05
N ARG A 168 13.26 -21.78 17.60
CA ARG A 168 13.35 -23.17 18.10
C ARG A 168 12.17 -24.05 17.64
N GLY A 169 12.40 -25.36 17.70
CA GLY A 169 11.41 -26.40 17.37
C GLY A 169 11.05 -26.44 15.88
N ASP A 170 9.80 -26.80 15.61
CA ASP A 170 9.29 -27.02 14.25
C ASP A 170 9.27 -25.76 13.36
N GLY A 171 9.51 -24.58 13.94
CA GLY A 171 9.60 -23.30 13.22
C GLY A 171 10.92 -23.06 12.48
N ARG A 172 11.93 -23.93 12.67
CA ARG A 172 13.29 -23.72 12.12
C ARG A 172 13.34 -23.70 10.59
N ALA A 173 12.43 -24.39 9.90
CA ALA A 173 12.39 -24.38 8.44
C ALA A 173 11.97 -23.00 7.87
N ALA A 174 11.07 -22.28 8.57
CA ALA A 174 10.61 -20.95 8.17
C ALA A 174 11.59 -19.84 8.56
N LEU A 175 12.39 -20.04 9.60
CA LEU A 175 13.25 -19.01 10.19
C LEU A 175 14.21 -18.31 9.21
N PRO A 176 14.94 -19.00 8.29
CA PRO A 176 15.82 -18.31 7.34
C PRO A 176 15.07 -17.33 6.44
N TRP A 177 13.84 -17.68 6.04
CA TRP A 177 12.98 -16.82 5.22
C TRP A 177 12.45 -15.63 6.00
N ILE A 178 12.12 -15.82 7.28
CA ILE A 178 11.72 -14.71 8.16
C ILE A 178 12.87 -13.73 8.34
N ILE A 179 14.08 -14.23 8.61
CA ILE A 179 15.29 -13.39 8.76
C ILE A 179 15.57 -12.64 7.46
N ALA A 180 15.54 -13.32 6.31
CA ALA A 180 15.72 -12.69 5.01
C ALA A 180 14.67 -11.57 4.78
N GLY A 181 13.40 -11.84 5.10
CA GLY A 181 12.33 -10.84 5.02
C GLY A 181 12.58 -9.62 5.90
N VAL A 182 12.99 -9.82 7.15
CA VAL A 182 13.32 -8.74 8.10
C VAL A 182 14.50 -7.91 7.60
N VAL A 183 15.58 -8.54 7.13
CA VAL A 183 16.77 -7.85 6.61
C VAL A 183 16.44 -7.04 5.37
N LEU A 184 15.68 -7.61 4.43
CA LEU A 184 15.23 -6.91 3.23
C LEU A 184 14.32 -5.72 3.57
N TYR A 185 13.42 -5.89 4.54
CA TYR A 185 12.59 -4.79 5.02
C TYR A 185 13.42 -3.68 5.67
N ALA A 186 14.39 -4.05 6.52
CA ALA A 186 15.32 -3.11 7.12
C ALA A 186 16.15 -2.34 6.07
N ALA A 187 16.55 -3.00 4.97
CA ALA A 187 17.19 -2.32 3.85
C ALA A 187 16.29 -1.23 3.23
N SER A 188 14.98 -1.47 3.11
CA SER A 188 14.02 -0.45 2.68
C SER A 188 13.93 0.74 3.65
N LEU A 189 14.04 0.50 4.96
CA LEU A 189 14.09 1.56 5.97
C LEU A 189 15.36 2.40 5.84
N ILE A 190 16.50 1.75 5.62
CA ILE A 190 17.78 2.44 5.37
C ILE A 190 17.66 3.29 4.11
N VAL A 191 17.07 2.78 3.03
CA VAL A 191 16.85 3.57 1.81
C VAL A 191 15.93 4.77 2.10
N THR A 192 14.88 4.54 2.87
CA THR A 192 13.91 5.59 3.24
C THR A 192 14.58 6.71 4.01
N MET A 193 15.29 6.38 5.10
CA MET A 193 15.89 7.37 5.99
C MET A 193 17.16 7.99 5.40
N GLY A 194 17.95 7.22 4.64
CA GLY A 194 19.22 7.66 4.07
C GLY A 194 19.08 8.45 2.77
N PHE A 195 18.00 8.26 2.01
CA PHE A 195 17.85 8.90 0.69
C PHE A 195 16.51 9.58 0.49
N ASN A 196 15.38 8.89 0.71
CA ASN A 196 14.07 9.48 0.41
C ASN A 196 13.71 10.62 1.37
N VAL A 197 13.95 10.48 2.67
CA VAL A 197 13.70 11.53 3.67
C VAL A 197 14.57 12.77 3.38
N PRO A 198 15.90 12.68 3.17
CA PRO A 198 16.70 13.83 2.79
C PRO A 198 16.25 14.52 1.50
N LEU A 199 15.77 13.77 0.50
CA LEU A 199 15.20 14.35 -0.72
C LEU A 199 13.88 15.09 -0.44
N ASN A 200 13.04 14.53 0.42
CA ASN A 200 11.80 15.16 0.87
C ASN A 200 12.07 16.45 1.67
N ASP A 201 13.08 16.45 2.54
CA ASP A 201 13.47 17.62 3.33
C ASP A 201 14.01 18.74 2.43
N LYS A 202 14.81 18.40 1.42
CA LYS A 202 15.27 19.36 0.39
C LYS A 202 14.10 19.95 -0.39
N LEU A 203 13.11 19.12 -0.76
CA LEU A 203 11.91 19.59 -1.45
C LEU A 203 11.09 20.54 -0.57
N ALA A 204 10.97 20.25 0.73
CA ALA A 204 10.32 21.13 1.69
C ALA A 204 11.09 22.46 1.87
N ALA A 205 12.42 22.38 1.93
CA ALA A 205 13.29 23.55 2.06
C ALA A 205 13.27 24.49 0.84
N ALA A 206 12.80 24.04 -0.31
CA ALA A 206 12.55 24.90 -1.47
C ALA A 206 11.47 25.97 -1.22
N GLY A 207 10.66 25.80 -0.17
CA GLY A 207 9.69 26.79 0.30
C GLY A 207 8.35 26.73 -0.43
N ASP A 208 7.61 27.84 -0.34
CA ASP A 208 6.27 28.01 -0.92
C ASP A 208 6.32 27.83 -2.45
N PRO A 209 5.63 26.82 -3.02
CA PRO A 209 5.64 26.55 -4.45
C PRO A 209 5.22 27.72 -5.32
N SER A 210 4.47 28.70 -4.82
CA SER A 210 4.09 29.92 -5.57
C SER A 210 5.21 30.96 -5.68
N LYS A 211 6.22 30.87 -4.80
CA LYS A 211 7.32 31.84 -4.68
C LYS A 211 8.64 31.33 -5.25
N ILE A 212 8.72 30.06 -5.64
CA ILE A 212 9.90 29.47 -6.26
C ILE A 212 10.18 30.17 -7.61
N HIS A 213 11.40 30.71 -7.77
CA HIS A 213 11.83 31.37 -9.02
C HIS A 213 11.94 30.37 -10.18
N ASP A 214 12.59 29.22 -9.94
CA ASP A 214 12.79 28.16 -10.94
C ASP A 214 12.26 26.81 -10.42
N PRO A 215 10.96 26.51 -10.59
CA PRO A 215 10.37 25.25 -10.14
C PRO A 215 10.83 24.05 -10.97
N ALA A 216 11.24 24.24 -12.23
CA ALA A 216 11.73 23.17 -13.09
C ALA A 216 13.03 22.57 -12.52
N ALA A 217 13.97 23.42 -12.12
CA ALA A 217 15.21 22.97 -11.50
C ALA A 217 14.99 22.21 -10.18
N VAL A 218 14.06 22.67 -9.33
CA VAL A 218 13.70 21.98 -8.08
C VAL A 218 13.12 20.59 -8.37
N ARG A 219 12.21 20.51 -9.34
CA ARG A 219 11.61 19.23 -9.76
C ARG A 219 12.67 18.28 -10.32
N GLU A 220 13.55 18.74 -11.19
CA GLU A 220 14.59 17.90 -11.81
C GLU A 220 15.50 17.25 -10.76
N GLN A 221 15.95 18.04 -9.79
CA GLN A 221 16.81 17.58 -8.69
C GLN A 221 16.11 16.58 -7.76
N PHE A 222 14.79 16.68 -7.64
CA PHE A 222 13.98 15.82 -6.78
C PHE A 222 13.53 14.54 -7.47
N GLN A 223 12.79 14.67 -8.58
CA GLN A 223 11.91 13.62 -9.11
C GLN A 223 12.69 12.36 -9.54
N SER A 224 13.76 12.53 -10.30
CA SER A 224 14.54 11.41 -10.85
C SER A 224 15.24 10.60 -9.75
N ALA A 225 15.90 11.30 -8.82
CA ALA A 225 16.58 10.70 -7.67
C ALA A 225 15.59 10.02 -6.73
N TRP A 226 14.46 10.68 -6.44
CA TRP A 226 13.43 10.15 -5.56
C TRP A 226 12.81 8.87 -6.11
N LEU A 227 12.47 8.85 -7.41
CA LEU A 227 11.88 7.67 -8.06
C LEU A 227 12.86 6.50 -8.08
N ARG A 228 14.15 6.73 -8.36
CA ARG A 228 15.18 5.68 -8.34
C ARG A 228 15.26 5.01 -6.97
N TRP A 229 15.31 5.79 -5.89
CA TRP A 229 15.33 5.24 -4.54
C TRP A 229 14.00 4.61 -4.15
N ASN A 230 12.86 5.14 -4.64
CA ASN A 230 11.57 4.51 -4.43
C ASN A 230 11.49 3.12 -5.09
N VAL A 231 12.04 2.94 -6.29
CA VAL A 231 12.14 1.62 -6.93
C VAL A 231 12.97 0.65 -6.07
N ALA A 232 14.10 1.10 -5.50
CA ALA A 232 14.87 0.28 -4.56
C ALA A 232 14.03 -0.15 -3.35
N ARG A 233 13.19 0.75 -2.80
CA ARG A 233 12.24 0.40 -1.74
C ARG A 233 11.23 -0.64 -2.21
N VAL A 234 10.63 -0.48 -3.39
CA VAL A 234 9.68 -1.46 -3.96
C VAL A 234 10.30 -2.84 -4.06
N LEU A 235 11.50 -2.94 -4.65
CA LEU A 235 12.19 -4.21 -4.86
C LEU A 235 12.49 -4.90 -3.53
N THR A 236 13.08 -4.17 -2.58
CA THR A 236 13.44 -4.71 -1.26
C THR A 236 12.21 -5.12 -0.46
N THR A 237 11.15 -4.31 -0.40
CA THR A 237 9.92 -4.68 0.33
C THR A 237 9.12 -5.78 -0.35
N THR A 238 9.10 -5.84 -1.68
CA THR A 238 8.41 -6.92 -2.40
C THR A 238 9.13 -8.25 -2.22
N ALA A 239 10.47 -8.23 -2.25
CA ALA A 239 11.27 -9.40 -1.92
C ALA A 239 11.05 -9.83 -0.45
N ALA A 240 11.02 -8.87 0.48
CA ALA A 240 10.69 -9.14 1.88
C ALA A 240 9.32 -9.81 2.03
N LEU A 241 8.29 -9.27 1.37
CA LEU A 241 6.94 -9.83 1.33
C LEU A 241 6.96 -11.28 0.81
N GLY A 242 7.69 -11.54 -0.28
CA GLY A 242 7.84 -12.87 -0.85
C GLY A 242 8.47 -13.87 0.13
N CYS A 243 9.53 -13.46 0.84
CA CYS A 243 10.16 -14.29 1.87
C CYS A 243 9.20 -14.61 3.03
N LEU A 244 8.46 -13.61 3.53
CA LEU A 244 7.51 -13.81 4.63
C LEU A 244 6.29 -14.66 4.20
N ALA A 245 5.80 -14.48 2.97
CA ALA A 245 4.74 -15.33 2.41
C ALA A 245 5.20 -16.78 2.23
N TRP A 246 6.47 -16.99 1.83
CA TRP A 246 7.03 -18.34 1.77
C TRP A 246 7.19 -18.97 3.16
N ALA A 247 7.62 -18.18 4.15
CA ALA A 247 7.66 -18.63 5.54
C ALA A 247 6.28 -19.08 6.06
N LEU A 248 5.21 -18.34 5.73
CA LEU A 248 3.83 -18.73 6.05
C LEU A 248 3.44 -20.07 5.42
N ARG A 249 3.87 -20.33 4.17
CA ARG A 249 3.63 -21.61 3.50
C ARG A 249 4.32 -22.75 4.25
N LEU A 250 5.56 -22.56 4.67
CA LEU A 250 6.34 -23.58 5.38
C LEU A 250 5.80 -23.87 6.79
N GLY A 251 5.16 -22.90 7.44
CA GLY A 251 4.56 -23.10 8.77
C GLY A 251 3.21 -23.84 8.77
N ARG A 252 2.64 -24.13 7.59
CA ARG A 252 1.33 -24.81 7.44
C ARG A 252 1.44 -26.27 6.98
N GLY A 253 2.64 -26.75 6.63
CA GLY A 253 2.92 -28.13 6.20
C GLY A 253 3.65 -28.90 7.28
#